data_AF-A0A1I4VTI7-F1
#
_entry.id   AF-A0A1I4VTI7-F1
#
_cell.length_a   1.000
_cell.length_b   1.000
_cell.length_c   1.000
_cell.angle_alpha   90.00
_cell.angle_beta   90.00
_cell.angle_gamma   90.00
#
_symmetry.space_group_name_H-M   'P 1'
#
loop_
_entity.id
_entity.type
_entity.pdbx_description
1 polymer ?
#
loop_
_entity_poly.entity_id
_entity_poly.type
_entity_poly.pdbx_seq_one_letter_code
_entity_poly.pdbx_strand_id
1 'polypeptide(L)'
;MISLKLSAPLIGVFSAGLLCLGLYGMSIESTPFLSTAGSSIDRLQAVAADPDVSNLSSKRALGVFEYDCRTLAFGLTTPPITAEDRPRLNEACYERARSLVEAAPGNARLWLTLAQFAATLPDKRDAVVHALERSRAYGPWQYSLAVDRVQMIETMPDISEALATVISGDIETLAASYKGRDALAQIYVATPGRRDQIAAAVEKRAPKEQRNFLSKVQRSMQ
;
A
#
# COMPACT_ATOMS: atom_id res chain seq x y z
N MET A 1 6.20 -50.68 -33.85
CA MET A 1 6.96 -49.39 -33.80
C MET A 1 6.44 -48.50 -34.92
N ILE A 2 5.56 -47.54 -34.61
CA ILE A 2 5.00 -46.61 -35.61
C ILE A 2 5.90 -45.39 -35.66
N SER A 3 6.67 -45.26 -36.74
CA SER A 3 7.50 -44.09 -37.02
C SER A 3 6.62 -43.00 -37.61
N LEU A 4 6.22 -42.02 -36.79
CA LEU A 4 5.54 -40.81 -37.27
C LEU A 4 6.54 -39.99 -38.10
N LYS A 5 6.48 -40.13 -39.43
CA LYS A 5 7.10 -39.17 -40.35
C LYS A 5 6.25 -37.89 -40.36
N LEU A 6 6.50 -36.98 -39.41
CA LEU A 6 5.98 -35.62 -39.52
C LEU A 6 6.55 -35.00 -40.81
N SER A 7 5.68 -34.64 -41.74
CA SER A 7 6.09 -33.94 -42.96
C SER A 7 6.50 -32.51 -42.60
N ALA A 8 7.55 -31.99 -43.25
CA ALA A 8 8.01 -30.61 -43.11
C ALA A 8 6.90 -29.53 -43.04
N PRO A 9 5.79 -29.60 -43.82
CA PRO A 9 4.70 -28.62 -43.69
C PRO A 9 3.98 -28.66 -42.34
N LEU A 10 3.82 -29.83 -41.70
CA LEU A 10 3.19 -29.95 -40.37
C LEU A 10 4.04 -29.30 -39.27
N ILE A 11 5.37 -29.43 -39.38
CA ILE A 11 6.32 -28.77 -38.47
C ILE A 11 6.27 -27.25 -38.65
N GLY A 12 6.16 -26.77 -39.90
CA GLY A 12 6.04 -25.35 -40.23
C GLY A 12 4.78 -24.70 -39.64
N VAL A 13 3.62 -25.35 -39.79
CA VAL A 13 2.34 -24.85 -39.24
C VAL A 13 2.36 -24.83 -37.72
N PHE A 14 2.90 -25.87 -37.08
CA PHE A 14 3.00 -25.93 -35.62
C PHE A 14 3.93 -24.83 -35.07
N SER A 15 5.06 -24.60 -35.72
CA SER A 15 6.01 -23.54 -35.34
C SER A 15 5.43 -22.14 -35.53
N ALA A 16 4.71 -21.91 -36.63
CA ALA A 16 3.99 -20.65 -36.85
C ALA A 16 2.86 -20.45 -35.82
N GLY A 17 2.14 -21.50 -35.45
CA GLY A 17 1.12 -21.46 -34.40
C GLY A 17 1.70 -21.09 -33.03
N LEU A 18 2.82 -21.72 -32.65
CA LEU A 18 3.52 -21.38 -31.41
C LEU A 18 4.07 -19.94 -31.43
N LEU A 19 4.58 -19.47 -32.57
CA LEU A 19 5.05 -18.10 -32.72
C LEU A 19 3.89 -17.10 -32.57
N CYS A 20 2.75 -17.34 -33.22
CA CYS A 20 1.57 -16.49 -33.10
C CYS A 20 1.03 -16.45 -31.66
N LEU A 21 0.98 -17.60 -30.98
CA LEU A 21 0.61 -17.67 -29.57
C LEU A 21 1.61 -16.94 -28.68
N GLY A 22 2.91 -17.07 -28.95
CA GLY A 22 3.97 -16.35 -28.25
C GLY A 22 3.89 -14.84 -28.44
N LEU A 23 3.65 -14.37 -29.67
CA LEU A 23 3.47 -12.95 -29.99
C LEU A 23 2.18 -12.39 -29.38
N TYR A 24 1.11 -13.19 -29.32
CA TYR A 24 -0.14 -12.81 -28.65
C TYR A 24 0.02 -12.71 -27.13
N GLY A 25 0.69 -13.70 -26.51
CA GLY A 25 1.06 -13.62 -25.08
C GLY A 25 1.94 -12.41 -24.80
N MET A 26 2.96 -12.17 -25.65
CA MET A 26 3.82 -11.01 -25.53
C MET A 26 3.07 -9.70 -25.75
N SER A 27 2.08 -9.62 -26.65
CA SER A 27 1.29 -8.39 -26.84
C SER A 27 0.42 -8.09 -25.62
N ILE A 28 -0.24 -9.10 -25.03
CA ILE A 28 -0.98 -8.95 -23.77
C ILE A 28 -0.06 -8.55 -22.62
N GLU A 29 1.14 -9.13 -22.56
CA GLU A 29 2.11 -8.80 -21.50
C GLU A 29 2.83 -7.47 -21.73
N SER A 30 2.94 -6.98 -22.97
CA SER A 30 3.68 -5.77 -23.37
C SER A 30 2.81 -4.53 -23.55
N THR A 31 1.50 -4.65 -23.79
CA THR A 31 0.55 -3.52 -23.73
C THR A 31 0.67 -2.69 -22.44
N PRO A 32 0.90 -3.28 -21.25
CA PRO A 32 1.14 -2.52 -20.03
C PRO A 32 2.51 -1.83 -20.07
N PHE A 33 3.51 -2.35 -20.79
CA PHE A 33 4.85 -1.73 -20.92
C PHE A 33 4.82 -0.53 -21.86
N LEU A 34 3.93 -0.57 -22.84
CA LEU A 34 3.67 0.56 -23.71
C LEU A 34 2.76 1.60 -23.05
N SER A 35 1.80 1.20 -22.19
CA SER A 35 0.92 2.12 -21.45
C SER A 35 1.60 2.84 -20.27
N THR A 36 2.77 2.37 -19.81
CA THR A 36 3.57 3.07 -18.79
C THR A 36 4.46 4.19 -19.34
N ALA A 37 4.52 4.39 -20.65
CA ALA A 37 5.10 5.59 -21.22
C ALA A 37 4.13 6.76 -20.93
N GLY A 38 4.31 7.42 -19.79
CA GLY A 38 3.40 8.48 -19.35
C GLY A 38 3.65 8.98 -17.93
N SER A 39 2.94 10.04 -17.56
CA SER A 39 2.89 10.59 -16.21
C SER A 39 2.25 9.60 -15.23
N SER A 40 2.38 9.84 -13.92
CA SER A 40 1.69 9.02 -12.90
C SER A 40 0.16 9.04 -13.06
N ILE A 41 -0.40 10.09 -13.66
CA ILE A 41 -1.82 10.20 -13.96
C ILE A 41 -2.22 9.21 -15.05
N ASP A 42 -1.45 9.13 -16.13
CA ASP A 42 -1.74 8.21 -17.25
C ASP A 42 -1.72 6.75 -16.77
N ARG A 43 -0.78 6.41 -15.88
CA ARG A 43 -0.71 5.07 -15.28
C ARG A 43 -1.88 4.77 -14.35
N LEU A 44 -2.30 5.74 -13.52
CA LEU A 44 -3.49 5.60 -12.68
C LEU A 44 -4.78 5.47 -13.52
N GLN A 45 -4.88 6.23 -14.61
CA GLN A 45 -6.00 6.12 -15.56
C GLN A 45 -6.04 4.74 -16.21
N ALA A 46 -4.89 4.15 -16.55
CA ALA A 46 -4.82 2.79 -17.06
C ALA A 46 -5.29 1.75 -16.03
N VAL A 47 -4.90 1.90 -14.76
CA VAL A 47 -5.40 1.03 -13.66
C VAL A 47 -6.93 1.12 -13.54
N ALA A 48 -7.50 2.31 -13.73
CA ALA A 48 -8.94 2.50 -13.68
C ALA A 48 -9.69 2.02 -14.94
N ALA A 49 -9.02 1.97 -16.09
CA ALA A 49 -9.61 1.47 -17.34
C ALA A 49 -9.61 -0.07 -17.43
N ASP A 50 -8.66 -0.73 -16.78
CA ASP A 50 -8.55 -2.19 -16.75
C ASP A 50 -8.23 -2.68 -15.33
N PRO A 51 -9.26 -2.87 -14.47
CA PRO A 51 -9.08 -3.37 -13.11
C PRO A 51 -8.67 -4.86 -13.08
N ASP A 52 -8.89 -5.59 -14.19
CA ASP A 52 -8.97 -7.05 -14.26
C ASP A 52 -7.77 -7.69 -14.96
N VAL A 53 -6.62 -7.01 -14.96
CA VAL A 53 -5.36 -7.60 -15.43
C VAL A 53 -4.90 -8.68 -14.45
N SER A 54 -5.55 -9.84 -14.53
CA SER A 54 -5.26 -11.06 -13.77
C SER A 54 -3.90 -11.67 -14.18
N ASN A 55 -3.32 -11.19 -15.28
CA ASN A 55 -2.19 -11.82 -15.96
C ASN A 55 -0.97 -10.91 -16.13
N LEU A 56 -0.92 -9.76 -15.45
CA LEU A 56 0.33 -9.01 -15.35
C LEU A 56 1.33 -9.83 -14.53
N SER A 57 2.47 -10.17 -15.14
CA SER A 57 3.69 -10.61 -14.45
C SER A 57 3.78 -9.95 -13.08
N SER A 58 3.72 -10.78 -12.05
CA SER A 58 3.48 -10.46 -10.63
C SER A 58 4.34 -9.33 -10.06
N LYS A 59 5.48 -9.00 -10.67
CA LYS A 59 6.34 -7.88 -10.25
C LYS A 59 5.83 -6.50 -10.66
N ARG A 60 5.16 -6.37 -11.81
CA ARG A 60 4.84 -5.06 -12.39
C ARG A 60 3.46 -4.55 -12.02
N ALA A 61 2.49 -5.46 -11.97
CA ALA A 61 1.21 -5.25 -11.31
C ALA A 61 1.42 -4.76 -9.87
N LEU A 62 2.36 -5.38 -9.17
CA LEU A 62 2.78 -4.94 -7.84
C LEU A 62 3.50 -3.59 -7.89
N GLY A 63 4.39 -3.36 -8.86
CA GLY A 63 5.12 -2.09 -9.00
C GLY A 63 4.24 -0.87 -9.29
N VAL A 64 3.28 -0.96 -10.22
CA VAL A 64 2.31 0.12 -10.50
C VAL A 64 1.40 0.35 -9.31
N PHE A 65 0.94 -0.70 -8.64
CA PHE A 65 0.16 -0.56 -7.42
C PHE A 65 0.96 0.07 -6.26
N GLU A 66 2.15 -0.47 -5.97
CA GLU A 66 3.00 -0.02 -4.87
C GLU A 66 3.53 1.39 -5.08
N TYR A 67 3.72 1.83 -6.33
CA TYR A 67 4.17 3.17 -6.62
C TYR A 67 2.98 4.13 -6.83
N ASP A 68 2.11 3.89 -7.80
CA ASP A 68 1.08 4.87 -8.19
C ASP A 68 -0.11 4.87 -7.24
N CYS A 69 -0.73 3.72 -6.99
CA CYS A 69 -1.88 3.65 -6.07
C CYS A 69 -1.46 3.98 -4.63
N ARG A 70 -0.28 3.54 -4.15
CA ARG A 70 0.19 3.97 -2.82
C ARG A 70 0.43 5.48 -2.77
N THR A 71 1.07 6.06 -3.77
CA THR A 71 1.30 7.51 -3.84
C THR A 71 -0.03 8.27 -3.85
N LEU A 72 -1.04 7.76 -4.56
CA LEU A 72 -2.42 8.29 -4.53
C LEU A 72 -3.05 8.19 -3.14
N ALA A 73 -2.95 7.02 -2.49
CA ALA A 73 -3.54 6.75 -1.19
C ALA A 73 -3.06 7.75 -0.12
N PHE A 74 -1.77 8.08 -0.15
CA PHE A 74 -1.15 9.03 0.78
C PHE A 74 -1.11 10.48 0.27
N GLY A 75 -1.75 10.78 -0.88
CA GLY A 75 -1.84 12.13 -1.42
C GLY A 75 -0.51 12.73 -1.89
N LEU A 76 0.43 11.88 -2.30
CA LEU A 76 1.79 12.25 -2.70
C LEU A 76 1.96 12.40 -4.24
N THR A 77 0.86 12.45 -4.99
CA THR A 77 0.88 12.51 -6.46
C THR A 77 1.28 13.90 -6.97
N THR A 78 2.20 13.94 -7.93
CA THR A 78 2.63 15.17 -8.60
C THR A 78 2.53 15.01 -10.12
N PRO A 79 1.76 15.84 -10.84
CA PRO A 79 0.89 16.90 -10.32
C PRO A 79 -0.31 16.33 -9.52
N PRO A 80 -1.00 17.15 -8.70
CA PRO A 80 -2.17 16.71 -7.95
C PRO A 80 -3.28 16.17 -8.86
N ILE A 81 -3.94 15.10 -8.42
CA ILE A 81 -5.14 14.57 -9.08
C ILE A 81 -6.31 15.56 -8.92
N THR A 82 -7.06 15.78 -10.00
CA THR A 82 -8.25 16.63 -10.00
C THR A 82 -9.33 16.09 -9.07
N ALA A 83 -10.19 16.97 -8.55
CA ALA A 83 -11.30 16.55 -7.70
C ALA A 83 -12.30 15.63 -8.43
N GLU A 84 -12.40 15.76 -9.76
CA GLU A 84 -13.26 14.95 -10.62
C GLU A 84 -12.72 13.53 -10.81
N ASP A 85 -11.41 13.37 -11.02
CA ASP A 85 -10.80 12.05 -11.22
C ASP A 85 -10.60 11.26 -9.92
N ARG A 86 -10.45 11.96 -8.78
CA ARG A 86 -10.06 11.34 -7.50
C ARG A 86 -10.99 10.21 -7.07
N PRO A 87 -12.34 10.33 -7.10
CA PRO A 87 -13.23 9.25 -6.66
C PRO A 87 -13.08 8.01 -7.53
N ARG A 88 -13.06 8.18 -8.86
CA ARG A 88 -12.90 7.07 -9.82
C ARG A 88 -11.58 6.35 -9.64
N LEU A 89 -10.48 7.08 -9.44
CA LEU A 89 -9.16 6.49 -9.22
C LEU A 89 -9.04 5.80 -7.85
N ASN A 90 -9.66 6.36 -6.81
CA ASN A 90 -9.72 5.74 -5.48
C ASN A 90 -10.46 4.39 -5.54
N GLU A 91 -11.60 4.33 -6.23
CA GLU A 91 -12.38 3.08 -6.39
C GLU A 91 -11.57 2.02 -7.15
N ALA A 92 -10.94 2.39 -8.28
CA ALA A 92 -10.11 1.47 -9.05
C ALA A 92 -8.91 0.94 -8.24
N CYS A 93 -8.22 1.82 -7.52
CA CYS A 93 -7.12 1.42 -6.66
C CYS A 93 -7.59 0.63 -5.42
N TYR A 94 -8.81 0.86 -4.93
CA TYR A 94 -9.44 0.04 -3.88
C TYR A 94 -9.63 -1.40 -4.36
N GLU A 95 -10.29 -1.60 -5.50
CA GLU A 95 -10.51 -2.94 -6.06
C GLU A 95 -9.20 -3.65 -6.37
N ARG A 96 -8.21 -2.91 -6.88
CA ARG A 96 -6.87 -3.45 -7.11
C ARG A 96 -6.17 -3.83 -5.80
N ALA A 97 -6.27 -3.00 -4.76
CA ALA A 97 -5.72 -3.31 -3.44
C ALA A 97 -6.37 -4.57 -2.87
N ARG A 98 -7.69 -4.70 -3.02
CA ARG A 98 -8.47 -5.86 -2.58
C ARG A 98 -8.00 -7.14 -3.26
N SER A 99 -7.87 -7.15 -4.59
CA SER A 99 -7.37 -8.33 -5.32
C SER A 99 -5.93 -8.70 -4.92
N LEU A 100 -5.09 -7.70 -4.64
CA LEU A 100 -3.69 -7.94 -4.27
C LEU A 100 -3.54 -8.48 -2.83
N VAL A 101 -4.37 -8.05 -1.88
CA VAL A 101 -4.34 -8.65 -0.53
C VAL A 101 -4.87 -10.08 -0.52
N GLU A 102 -5.79 -10.44 -1.44
CA GLU A 102 -6.22 -11.82 -1.65
C GLU A 102 -5.08 -12.69 -2.19
N ALA A 103 -4.30 -12.16 -3.15
CA ALA A 103 -3.15 -12.86 -3.73
C ALA A 103 -1.93 -12.92 -2.79
N ALA A 104 -1.75 -11.91 -1.93
CA ALA A 104 -0.61 -11.79 -1.02
C ALA A 104 -1.04 -11.37 0.40
N PRO A 105 -1.78 -12.24 1.12
CA PRO A 105 -2.39 -11.90 2.40
C PRO A 105 -1.39 -11.59 3.51
N GLY A 106 -0.13 -12.04 3.39
CA GLY A 106 0.93 -11.74 4.35
C GLY A 106 1.58 -10.36 4.17
N ASN A 107 1.18 -9.55 3.19
CA ASN A 107 1.82 -8.27 2.92
C ASN A 107 1.14 -7.11 3.69
N ALA A 108 1.76 -6.72 4.80
CA ALA A 108 1.28 -5.64 5.68
C ALA A 108 1.09 -4.29 4.99
N ARG A 109 1.90 -3.99 3.96
CA ARG A 109 1.83 -2.75 3.19
C ARG A 109 0.59 -2.72 2.30
N LEU A 110 0.26 -3.83 1.65
CA LEU A 110 -0.95 -3.93 0.82
C LEU A 110 -2.21 -3.69 1.66
N TRP A 111 -2.26 -4.31 2.85
CA TRP A 111 -3.36 -4.09 3.81
C TRP A 111 -3.50 -2.63 4.24
N LEU A 112 -2.40 -1.95 4.53
CA LEU A 112 -2.45 -0.53 4.88
C LEU A 112 -2.95 0.34 3.72
N THR A 113 -2.49 0.08 2.49
CA THR A 113 -2.97 0.79 1.30
C THR A 113 -4.46 0.53 1.07
N LEU A 114 -4.93 -0.72 1.26
CA LEU A 114 -6.35 -1.07 1.18
C LEU A 114 -7.16 -0.28 2.22
N ALA A 115 -6.68 -0.19 3.46
CA ALA A 115 -7.34 0.58 4.51
C ALA A 115 -7.49 2.05 4.09
N GLN A 116 -6.42 2.65 3.54
CA GLN A 116 -6.42 4.05 3.11
C GLN A 116 -7.47 4.33 2.04
N PHE A 117 -7.64 3.43 1.06
CA PHE A 117 -8.69 3.58 0.05
C PHE A 117 -10.09 3.28 0.61
N ALA A 118 -10.22 2.25 1.43
CA ALA A 118 -11.49 1.92 2.10
C ALA A 118 -12.01 3.10 2.93
N ALA A 119 -11.11 3.87 3.57
CA ALA A 119 -11.48 5.04 4.36
C ALA A 119 -12.04 6.21 3.53
N THR A 120 -11.86 6.18 2.20
CA THR A 120 -12.47 7.17 1.29
C THR A 120 -13.89 6.81 0.86
N LEU A 121 -14.36 5.60 1.20
CA LEU A 121 -15.65 5.06 0.80
C LEU A 121 -16.60 4.99 2.02
N PRO A 122 -17.79 5.62 1.96
CA PRO A 122 -18.69 5.74 3.12
C PRO A 122 -19.07 4.41 3.79
N ASP A 123 -19.27 3.35 3.00
CA ASP A 123 -19.81 2.07 3.46
C ASP A 123 -18.75 1.01 3.76
N LYS A 124 -17.47 1.42 3.85
CA LYS A 124 -16.33 0.48 3.97
C LYS A 124 -15.63 0.56 5.33
N ARG A 125 -16.28 1.10 6.36
CA ARG A 125 -15.70 1.25 7.70
C ARG A 125 -15.17 -0.06 8.29
N ASP A 126 -15.91 -1.17 8.16
CA ASP A 126 -15.44 -2.47 8.65
C ASP A 126 -14.22 -2.97 7.88
N ALA A 127 -14.15 -2.70 6.58
CA ALA A 127 -12.99 -3.04 5.76
C ALA A 127 -11.75 -2.24 6.19
N VAL A 128 -11.91 -0.99 6.62
CA VAL A 128 -10.83 -0.17 7.18
C VAL A 128 -10.28 -0.81 8.45
N VAL A 129 -11.15 -1.14 9.41
CA VAL A 129 -10.75 -1.76 10.68
C VAL A 129 -10.02 -3.07 10.43
N HIS A 130 -10.62 -3.96 9.63
CA HIS A 130 -10.03 -5.24 9.31
C HIS A 130 -8.65 -5.09 8.64
N ALA A 131 -8.54 -4.19 7.67
CA ALA A 131 -7.29 -3.97 6.94
C ALA A 131 -6.17 -3.40 7.85
N LEU A 132 -6.51 -2.53 8.80
CA LEU A 132 -5.54 -2.01 9.77
C LEU A 132 -5.07 -3.08 10.76
N GLU A 133 -5.97 -3.92 11.25
CA GLU A 133 -5.61 -5.07 12.09
C GLU A 133 -4.66 -6.02 11.34
N ARG A 134 -4.99 -6.37 10.10
CA ARG A 134 -4.15 -7.23 9.26
C ARG A 134 -2.79 -6.58 8.97
N SER A 135 -2.76 -5.30 8.64
CA SER A 135 -1.51 -4.56 8.46
C SER A 135 -0.63 -4.63 9.71
N ARG A 136 -1.21 -4.47 10.90
CA ARG A 136 -0.48 -4.58 12.16
C ARG A 136 -0.03 -6.00 12.47
N ALA A 137 -0.86 -7.00 12.18
CA ALA A 137 -0.56 -8.41 12.42
C ALA A 137 0.63 -8.90 11.56
N TYR A 138 0.66 -8.52 10.28
CA TYR A 138 1.73 -8.92 9.36
C TYR A 138 2.95 -7.98 9.36
N GLY A 139 2.80 -6.75 9.87
CA GLY A 139 3.86 -5.74 9.94
C GLY A 139 4.03 -5.11 11.32
N PRO A 140 4.18 -5.92 12.40
CA PRO A 140 4.10 -5.43 13.78
C PRO A 140 5.26 -4.50 14.17
N TRP A 141 6.45 -4.76 13.63
CA TRP A 141 7.69 -4.09 14.02
C TRP A 141 8.21 -3.10 12.95
N GLN A 142 7.41 -2.87 11.90
CA GLN A 142 7.80 -1.98 10.81
C GLN A 142 7.46 -0.53 11.17
N TYR A 143 8.45 0.22 11.66
CA TYR A 143 8.23 1.59 12.14
C TYR A 143 7.54 2.48 11.09
N SER A 144 7.90 2.38 9.80
CA SER A 144 7.27 3.21 8.77
C SER A 144 5.77 2.92 8.61
N LEU A 145 5.36 1.64 8.70
CA LEU A 145 3.94 1.30 8.66
C LEU A 145 3.22 1.73 9.94
N ALA A 146 3.90 1.67 11.10
CA ALA A 146 3.35 2.15 12.36
C ALA A 146 3.10 3.67 12.33
N VAL A 147 3.97 4.46 11.70
CA VAL A 147 3.73 5.90 11.49
C VAL A 147 2.48 6.11 10.64
N ASP A 148 2.42 5.46 9.47
CA ASP A 148 1.30 5.60 8.54
C ASP A 148 -0.04 5.19 9.20
N ARG A 149 -0.07 4.08 9.96
CA ARG A 149 -1.26 3.62 10.69
C ARG A 149 -1.69 4.59 11.77
N VAL A 150 -0.76 5.10 12.58
CA VAL A 150 -1.08 6.08 13.63
C VAL A 150 -1.69 7.34 13.03
N GLN A 151 -1.09 7.88 11.97
CA GLN A 151 -1.60 9.05 11.26
C GLN A 151 -2.97 8.81 10.64
N MET A 152 -3.18 7.64 10.04
CA MET A 152 -4.45 7.28 9.44
C MET A 152 -5.56 7.16 10.49
N ILE A 153 -5.31 6.51 11.62
CA ILE A 153 -6.36 6.33 12.64
C ILE A 153 -6.66 7.66 13.35
N GLU A 154 -5.69 8.57 13.44
CA GLU A 154 -5.89 9.92 13.99
C GLU A 154 -6.88 10.77 13.20
N THR A 155 -7.03 10.55 11.90
CA THR A 155 -8.01 11.29 11.10
C THR A 155 -9.41 10.68 11.15
N MET A 156 -9.59 9.57 11.86
CA MET A 156 -10.89 8.91 11.99
C MET A 156 -11.71 9.57 13.10
N PRO A 157 -13.00 9.88 12.85
CA PRO A 157 -13.85 10.54 13.85
C PRO A 157 -14.13 9.66 15.07
N ASP A 158 -14.10 8.33 14.89
CA ASP A 158 -14.48 7.36 15.91
C ASP A 158 -13.54 6.15 15.88
N ILE A 159 -12.81 5.93 16.97
CA ILE A 159 -11.85 4.84 17.09
C ILE A 159 -12.52 3.68 17.87
N SER A 160 -12.73 2.55 17.21
CA SER A 160 -13.15 1.30 17.87
C SER A 160 -12.06 0.78 18.82
N GLU A 161 -12.42 -0.07 19.79
CA GLU A 161 -11.48 -0.71 20.71
C GLU A 161 -10.36 -1.49 19.97
N ALA A 162 -10.71 -2.16 18.87
CA ALA A 162 -9.76 -2.86 18.00
C ALA A 162 -8.67 -1.90 17.46
N LEU A 163 -9.09 -0.74 16.94
CA LEU A 163 -8.17 0.28 16.44
C LEU A 163 -7.35 0.92 17.57
N ALA A 164 -7.93 1.09 18.76
CA ALA A 164 -7.18 1.57 19.92
C ALA A 164 -6.04 0.60 20.32
N THR A 165 -6.25 -0.71 20.15
CA THR A 165 -5.22 -1.73 20.37
C THR A 165 -4.13 -1.66 19.28
N VAL A 166 -4.52 -1.51 18.00
CA VAL A 166 -3.57 -1.32 16.89
C VAL A 166 -2.67 -0.11 17.17
N ILE A 167 -3.25 1.03 17.50
CA ILE A 167 -2.54 2.27 17.84
C ILE A 167 -1.56 2.07 18.98
N SER A 168 -2.03 1.45 20.07
CA SER A 168 -1.20 1.24 21.26
C SER A 168 0.04 0.44 20.91
N GLY A 169 -0.14 -0.66 20.17
CA GLY A 169 0.97 -1.48 19.69
C GLY A 169 1.89 -0.75 18.71
N ASP A 170 1.38 0.17 17.90
CA ASP A 170 2.20 0.98 17.00
C ASP A 170 3.02 2.04 17.72
N ILE A 171 2.43 2.71 18.72
CA ILE A 171 3.15 3.67 19.57
C ILE A 171 4.31 2.97 20.29
N GLU A 172 4.12 1.75 20.79
CA GLU A 172 5.21 0.97 21.39
C GLU A 172 6.30 0.61 20.36
N THR A 173 5.92 0.16 19.16
CA THR A 173 6.86 -0.10 18.07
C THR A 173 7.67 1.15 17.71
N LEU A 174 7.02 2.31 17.64
CA LEU A 174 7.69 3.58 17.33
C LEU A 174 8.62 4.02 18.46
N ALA A 175 8.20 3.90 19.73
CA ALA A 175 9.01 4.25 20.89
C ALA A 175 10.30 3.41 20.97
N ALA A 176 10.26 2.15 20.52
CA ALA A 176 11.40 1.25 20.48
C ALA A 176 12.43 1.59 19.38
N SER A 177 12.06 2.33 18.34
CA SER A 177 12.93 2.66 17.20
C SER A 177 13.49 4.09 17.31
N TYR A 178 14.75 4.29 16.91
CA TYR A 178 15.33 5.64 16.81
C TYR A 178 14.49 6.53 15.88
N LYS A 179 14.23 6.09 14.65
CA LYS A 179 13.41 6.84 13.68
C LYS A 179 11.95 6.93 14.11
N GLY A 180 11.44 5.93 14.83
CA GLY A 180 10.07 5.95 15.34
C GLY A 180 9.87 7.04 16.40
N ARG A 181 10.85 7.27 17.28
CA ARG A 181 10.81 8.36 18.26
C ARG A 181 10.80 9.75 17.62
N ASP A 182 11.44 9.92 16.47
CA ASP A 182 11.39 11.18 15.70
C ASP A 182 9.96 11.45 15.22
N ALA A 183 9.29 10.44 14.67
CA ALA A 183 7.90 10.55 14.26
C ALA A 183 6.95 10.76 15.46
N LEU A 184 7.16 10.03 16.57
CA LEU A 184 6.37 10.23 17.78
C LEU A 184 6.50 11.63 18.36
N ALA A 185 7.67 12.25 18.27
CA ALA A 185 7.84 13.62 18.74
C ALA A 185 6.97 14.61 17.96
N GLN A 186 6.87 14.42 16.64
CA GLN A 186 5.98 15.21 15.79
C GLN A 186 4.51 14.96 16.12
N ILE A 187 4.12 13.69 16.28
CA ILE A 187 2.75 13.29 16.64
C ILE A 187 2.37 13.84 18.02
N TYR A 188 3.27 13.77 19.00
CA TYR A 188 3.08 14.28 20.37
C TYR A 188 2.75 15.78 20.39
N VAL A 189 3.43 16.57 19.55
CA VAL A 189 3.17 18.00 19.43
C VAL A 189 1.83 18.24 18.75
N ALA A 190 1.59 17.57 17.61
CA ALA A 190 0.40 17.76 16.78
C ALA A 190 -0.91 17.23 17.41
N THR A 191 -0.82 16.26 18.32
CA THR A 191 -1.97 15.50 18.82
C THR A 191 -2.04 15.52 20.36
N PRO A 192 -2.68 16.54 20.98
CA PRO A 192 -2.75 16.65 22.43
C PRO A 192 -3.39 15.43 23.11
N GLY A 193 -4.42 14.84 22.52
CA GLY A 193 -5.15 13.70 23.08
C GLY A 193 -4.34 12.40 23.23
N ARG A 194 -3.17 12.30 22.57
CA ARG A 194 -2.30 11.10 22.63
C ARG A 194 -1.04 11.27 23.46
N ARG A 195 -0.82 12.44 24.04
CA ARG A 195 0.42 12.76 24.76
C ARG A 195 0.71 11.76 25.88
N ASP A 196 -0.29 11.43 26.69
CA ASP A 196 -0.13 10.53 27.82
C ASP A 196 0.27 9.11 27.36
N GLN A 197 -0.36 8.62 26.30
CA GLN A 197 -0.05 7.30 25.74
C GLN A 197 1.37 7.24 25.16
N ILE A 198 1.78 8.30 24.44
CA ILE A 198 3.12 8.40 23.87
C ILE A 198 4.17 8.53 24.99
N ALA A 199 3.91 9.36 26.00
CA ALA A 199 4.79 9.53 27.15
C ALA A 199 4.98 8.20 27.88
N ALA A 200 3.90 7.50 28.21
CA ALA A 200 3.95 6.19 28.86
C ALA A 200 4.75 5.15 28.07
N ALA A 201 4.70 5.16 26.74
CA ALA A 201 5.49 4.26 25.90
C ALA A 201 6.99 4.63 25.89
N VAL A 202 7.31 5.92 25.86
CA VAL A 202 8.69 6.44 25.86
C VAL A 202 9.34 6.30 27.24
N GLU A 203 8.61 6.45 28.34
CA GLU A 203 9.10 6.29 29.71
C GLU A 203 9.61 4.87 30.00
N LYS A 204 9.10 3.86 29.29
CA LYS A 204 9.62 2.49 29.32
C LYS A 204 11.01 2.34 28.68
N ARG A 205 11.53 3.37 28.00
CA ARG A 205 12.82 3.34 27.28
C ARG A 205 13.98 3.77 28.18
N ALA A 206 15.21 3.53 27.74
CA ALA A 206 16.39 3.91 28.52
C ALA A 206 16.48 5.44 28.68
N PRO A 207 17.06 5.98 29.77
CA PRO A 207 17.12 7.43 30.02
C PRO A 207 17.74 8.24 28.88
N LYS A 208 18.71 7.68 28.14
CA LYS A 208 19.29 8.31 26.95
C LYS A 208 18.26 8.49 25.82
N GLU A 209 17.40 7.50 25.62
CA GLU A 209 16.37 7.53 24.59
C GLU A 209 15.24 8.50 24.94
N GLN A 210 14.87 8.57 26.22
CA GLN A 210 13.90 9.56 26.73
C GLN A 210 14.40 10.99 26.50
N ARG A 211 15.66 11.29 26.86
CA ARG A 211 16.27 12.61 26.59
C ARG A 211 16.31 12.95 25.11
N ASN A 212 16.62 11.98 24.26
CA ASN A 212 16.60 12.15 22.81
C ASN A 212 15.19 12.42 22.26
N PHE A 213 14.17 11.80 22.84
CA PHE A 213 12.78 12.10 22.49
C PHE A 213 12.41 13.53 22.88
N LEU A 214 12.72 13.96 24.12
CA LEU A 214 12.44 15.32 24.58
C LEU A 214 13.12 16.40 23.72
N SER A 215 14.37 16.19 23.30
CA SER A 215 15.05 17.13 22.41
C SER A 215 14.41 17.22 21.02
N LYS A 216 13.79 16.13 20.54
CA LYS A 216 13.02 16.11 19.29
C LYS A 216 11.68 16.82 19.46
N VAL A 217 10.98 16.62 20.57
CA VAL A 217 9.76 17.36 20.90
C VAL A 217 10.03 18.86 20.92
N GLN A 218 11.09 19.29 21.61
CA GLN A 218 11.51 20.70 21.65
C GLN A 218 11.76 21.26 20.25
N ARG A 219 12.44 20.49 19.39
CA ARG A 219 12.69 20.90 18.00
C ARG A 219 11.40 21.00 17.17
N SER A 220 10.45 20.10 17.38
CA SER A 220 9.17 20.10 16.66
C SER A 220 8.20 21.20 17.10
N MET A 221 8.48 21.90 18.21
CA MET A 221 7.71 23.05 18.67
C MET A 221 8.25 24.40 18.14
N GLN A 222 9.44 24.41 17.52
CA GLN A 222 10.06 25.58 16.89
C GLN A 222 9.56 25.72 15.45
#